data_AF-A0A9D1E5X2-F1
#
_entry.id   AF-A0A9D1E5X2-F1
#
_cell.length_a   1.000
_cell.length_b   1.000
_cell.length_c   1.000
_cell.angle_alpha   90.00
_cell.angle_beta   90.00
_cell.angle_gamma   90.00
#
_symmetry.space_group_name_H-M   'P 1'
#
loop_
_entity.id
_entity.type
_entity.pdbx_description
1 polymer ?
#
loop_
_entity_poly.entity_id
_entity_poly.type
_entity_poly.pdbx_seq_one_letter_code
_entity_poly.pdbx_strand_id
1 'polypeptide(L)'
;MKTKKKITAAILSAAIVLLCCIAPFFVVFLTGVMLPPQFTQTWYGALAPMYDRIENAQGNKIIIVGNSNVAFGVDSALAEELLRAGGLDYGVYNFGLYGSLGTKMMMELAFGQTDEGDIVVLVPEIAAQSLSTYFSAQEAWYALDGDMSMFWAFGGEEQGALAGAYASYTAQKLEYARSGSPAAGSGVYAASSFDGHGDLKNYDRPNNIMSGGYDVNNPVSLDTSFFAPQFAEYVNDYAQRLKDRGASLYFSFPPINERALTCGEEDIIAFQAHVSSALNFPVMSDLRDYIMEYEWFYDSNFHLNSSGMTVRTVQLVNDIKNQLGNTTKTEITLPNKPALPQEGVEGEGDNSCAQYFTYELADGYYTVTGLTEEGRAQTSLVLPYQVDGIYINAFAAEVFAGDDALVSLTIQQNISVLPDGSFSGCSSLREIKLMHEDPADISVGYGLFEGTNGACRVYVPQTSYSQFTNNYFWGRYADRLLWY
;
A
#
# COMPACT_ATOMS: atom_id res chain seq x y z
N MET A 1 -14.44 5.61 -67.45
CA MET A 1 -14.22 6.80 -66.58
C MET A 1 -15.18 6.88 -65.38
N LYS A 2 -16.50 6.72 -65.54
CA LYS A 2 -17.47 6.82 -64.43
C LYS A 2 -17.25 5.79 -63.29
N THR A 3 -16.89 4.55 -63.62
CA THR A 3 -16.66 3.48 -62.63
C THR A 3 -15.40 3.72 -61.79
N LYS A 4 -14.29 4.19 -62.40
CA LYS A 4 -13.07 4.58 -61.68
C LYS A 4 -13.33 5.73 -60.70
N LYS A 5 -14.06 6.78 -61.10
CA LYS A 5 -14.45 7.89 -60.21
C LYS A 5 -15.31 7.42 -59.02
N LYS A 6 -16.23 6.47 -59.22
CA LYS A 6 -17.05 5.90 -58.14
C LYS A 6 -16.22 5.07 -57.16
N ILE A 7 -15.26 4.28 -57.65
CA ILE A 7 -14.34 3.49 -56.81
C ILE A 7 -13.43 4.42 -56.00
N THR A 8 -12.84 5.45 -56.63
CA THR A 8 -12.01 6.44 -55.93
C THR A 8 -12.80 7.21 -54.87
N ALA A 9 -14.04 7.61 -55.17
CA ALA A 9 -14.91 8.26 -54.19
C ALA A 9 -15.27 7.34 -53.02
N ALA A 10 -15.55 6.06 -53.27
CA ALA A 10 -15.84 5.07 -52.23
C ALA A 10 -14.62 4.81 -51.33
N ILE A 11 -13.42 4.70 -51.91
CA ILE A 11 -12.16 4.58 -51.15
C ILE A 11 -11.92 5.83 -50.30
N LEU A 12 -12.12 7.02 -50.86
CA LEU A 12 -11.94 8.29 -50.14
C LEU A 12 -12.96 8.42 -48.99
N SER A 13 -14.24 8.08 -49.23
CA SER A 13 -15.27 8.04 -48.18
C SER A 13 -14.92 7.04 -47.08
N ALA A 14 -14.46 5.84 -47.43
CA ALA A 14 -14.04 4.83 -46.46
C ALA A 14 -12.84 5.31 -45.63
N ALA A 15 -11.86 5.97 -46.27
CA ALA A 15 -10.72 6.56 -45.58
C ALA A 15 -11.12 7.72 -44.65
N ILE A 16 -12.07 8.57 -45.05
CA ILE A 16 -12.59 9.65 -44.20
C ILE A 16 -13.35 9.07 -43.00
N VAL A 17 -14.20 8.05 -43.20
CA VAL A 17 -14.90 7.38 -42.10
C VAL A 17 -13.91 6.75 -41.14
N LEU A 18 -12.88 6.05 -41.65
CA LEU A 18 -11.82 5.48 -40.84
C LEU A 18 -11.06 6.57 -40.05
N LEU A 19 -10.72 7.69 -40.69
CA LEU A 19 -10.09 8.83 -40.04
C LEU A 19 -10.98 9.41 -38.93
N CYS A 20 -12.28 9.61 -39.18
CA CYS A 20 -13.22 10.09 -38.18
C CYS A 20 -13.39 9.12 -37.00
N CYS A 21 -13.29 7.80 -37.25
CA CYS A 21 -13.32 6.79 -36.18
C CYS A 21 -12.03 6.78 -35.36
N ILE A 22 -10.86 7.04 -35.96
CA ILE A 22 -9.56 7.00 -35.28
C ILE A 22 -9.24 8.34 -34.61
N ALA A 23 -9.70 9.46 -35.18
CA ALA A 23 -9.36 10.81 -34.72
C ALA A 23 -9.61 11.03 -33.21
N PRO A 24 -10.74 10.60 -32.61
CA PRO A 24 -10.94 10.73 -31.17
C PRO A 24 -9.87 10.00 -30.34
N PHE A 25 -9.52 8.76 -30.71
CA PHE A 25 -8.49 7.98 -30.03
C PHE A 25 -7.11 8.61 -30.20
N PHE A 26 -6.82 9.13 -31.40
CA PHE A 26 -5.57 9.82 -31.66
C PHE A 26 -5.47 11.14 -30.87
N VAL A 27 -6.56 11.89 -30.73
CA VAL A 27 -6.61 13.10 -29.91
C VAL A 27 -6.39 12.78 -28.43
N VAL A 28 -7.03 11.72 -27.91
CA VAL A 28 -6.81 11.26 -26.53
C VAL A 28 -5.35 10.84 -26.35
N PHE A 29 -4.81 10.02 -27.24
CA PHE A 29 -3.41 9.62 -27.24
C PHE A 29 -2.45 10.82 -27.21
N LEU A 30 -2.61 11.74 -28.16
CA LEU A 30 -1.79 12.95 -28.21
C LEU A 30 -1.94 13.80 -26.96
N THR A 31 -3.14 13.93 -26.41
CA THR A 31 -3.38 14.71 -25.19
C THR A 31 -2.61 14.11 -24.02
N GLY A 32 -2.69 12.80 -23.80
CA GLY A 32 -2.01 12.14 -22.69
C GLY A 32 -0.48 12.23 -22.78
N VAL A 33 0.09 12.14 -23.99
CA VAL A 33 1.53 12.27 -24.25
C VAL A 33 2.02 13.72 -24.19
N MET A 34 1.23 14.69 -24.69
CA MET A 34 1.64 16.09 -24.75
C MET A 34 1.46 16.84 -23.42
N LEU A 35 0.56 16.38 -22.55
CA LEU A 35 0.42 16.97 -21.23
C LEU A 35 1.63 16.62 -20.34
N PRO A 36 2.15 17.59 -19.57
CA PRO A 36 3.21 17.30 -18.60
C PRO A 36 2.71 16.29 -17.56
N PRO A 37 3.61 15.49 -16.95
CA PRO A 37 3.23 14.58 -15.88
C PRO A 37 2.48 15.30 -14.77
N GLN A 38 1.41 14.68 -14.28
CA GLN A 38 0.52 15.16 -13.21
C GLN A 38 0.56 14.29 -11.96
N PHE A 39 1.12 13.09 -12.01
CA PHE A 39 1.13 12.14 -10.89
C PHE A 39 2.50 11.97 -10.23
N THR A 40 3.54 12.69 -10.68
CA THR A 40 4.92 12.54 -10.18
C THR A 40 5.14 13.01 -8.73
N GLN A 41 4.20 13.72 -8.12
CA GLN A 41 4.26 14.11 -6.71
C GLN A 41 3.52 13.12 -5.80
N THR A 42 2.79 12.16 -6.37
CA THR A 42 2.12 11.08 -5.63
C THR A 42 3.12 10.00 -5.22
N TRP A 43 2.69 9.05 -4.38
CA TRP A 43 3.43 7.83 -4.09
C TRP A 43 3.95 7.14 -5.36
N TYR A 44 3.12 7.02 -6.41
CA TYR A 44 3.49 6.40 -7.68
C TYR A 44 4.62 7.12 -8.42
N GLY A 45 4.81 8.41 -8.16
CA GLY A 45 5.87 9.22 -8.77
C GLY A 45 7.29 8.75 -8.45
N ALA A 46 7.46 7.92 -7.41
CA ALA A 46 8.75 7.33 -7.07
C ALA A 46 9.20 6.22 -8.04
N LEU A 47 8.29 5.65 -8.84
CA LEU A 47 8.61 4.53 -9.74
C LEU A 47 9.65 4.90 -10.80
N ALA A 48 9.46 6.02 -11.50
CA ALA A 48 10.34 6.40 -12.60
C ALA A 48 11.79 6.66 -12.14
N PRO A 49 12.05 7.40 -11.04
CA PRO A 49 13.40 7.50 -10.46
C PRO A 49 14.00 6.15 -10.04
N MET A 50 13.22 5.25 -9.42
CA MET A 50 13.69 3.91 -9.06
C MET A 50 14.09 3.10 -10.30
N TYR A 51 13.27 3.16 -11.35
CA TYR A 51 13.50 2.44 -12.61
C TYR A 51 14.75 2.96 -13.33
N ASP A 52 14.88 4.28 -13.48
CA ASP A 52 16.05 4.94 -14.07
C ASP A 52 17.34 4.57 -13.31
N ARG A 53 17.28 4.48 -11.98
CA ARG A 53 18.42 4.08 -11.15
C ARG A 53 18.89 2.65 -11.48
N ILE A 54 17.97 1.71 -11.68
CA ILE A 54 18.31 0.32 -12.04
C ILE A 54 18.83 0.25 -13.48
N GLU A 55 18.22 0.98 -14.42
CA GLU A 55 18.63 1.01 -15.82
C GLU A 55 20.06 1.55 -16.00
N ASN A 56 20.45 2.55 -15.20
CA ASN A 56 21.77 3.18 -15.25
C ASN A 56 22.80 2.57 -14.30
N ALA A 57 22.44 1.49 -13.59
CA ALA A 57 23.29 0.78 -12.66
C ALA A 57 24.59 0.28 -13.30
N GLN A 58 25.64 0.15 -12.49
CA GLN A 58 26.93 -0.38 -12.91
C GLN A 58 27.26 -1.65 -12.11
N GLY A 59 27.77 -2.68 -12.79
CA GLY A 59 28.08 -3.97 -12.17
C GLY A 59 26.84 -4.80 -11.85
N ASN A 60 27.03 -5.86 -11.06
CA ASN A 60 25.93 -6.77 -10.71
C ASN A 60 24.99 -6.12 -9.69
N LYS A 61 23.71 -6.42 -9.84
CA LYS A 61 22.61 -5.83 -9.07
C LYS A 61 21.97 -6.87 -8.16
N ILE A 62 21.54 -6.43 -6.99
CA ILE A 62 20.49 -7.06 -6.20
C ILE A 62 19.27 -6.16 -6.26
N ILE A 63 18.24 -6.58 -6.99
CA ILE A 63 16.98 -5.85 -7.12
C ILE A 63 15.99 -6.46 -6.12
N ILE A 64 15.57 -5.68 -5.12
CA ILE A 64 14.63 -6.15 -4.10
C ILE A 64 13.23 -5.69 -4.51
N VAL A 65 12.43 -6.64 -4.96
CA VAL A 65 11.09 -6.42 -5.52
C VAL A 65 10.06 -6.77 -4.45
N GLY A 66 9.18 -5.83 -4.11
CA GLY A 66 8.10 -6.10 -3.17
C GLY A 66 7.10 -4.96 -3.04
N ASN A 67 6.17 -5.16 -2.11
CA ASN A 67 5.21 -4.17 -1.59
C ASN A 67 5.88 -2.96 -0.96
N SER A 68 5.07 -2.05 -0.41
CA SER A 68 5.54 -0.97 0.42
C SER A 68 6.41 -1.45 1.60
N ASN A 69 6.27 -2.69 2.10
CA ASN A 69 7.21 -3.25 3.09
C ASN A 69 8.70 -3.09 2.70
N VAL A 70 9.04 -3.16 1.41
CA VAL A 70 10.43 -3.00 0.94
C VAL A 70 10.84 -1.52 0.97
N ALA A 71 9.96 -0.59 0.55
CA ALA A 71 10.21 0.86 0.66
C ALA A 71 10.48 1.29 2.11
N PHE A 72 9.69 0.76 3.04
CA PHE A 72 9.74 1.08 4.46
C PHE A 72 10.80 0.26 5.23
N GLY A 73 11.23 -0.88 4.69
CA GLY A 73 11.98 -1.89 5.44
C GLY A 73 13.40 -2.19 4.95
N VAL A 74 13.82 -1.61 3.82
CA VAL A 74 15.18 -1.81 3.29
C VAL A 74 15.90 -0.48 3.13
N ASP A 75 17.07 -0.37 3.75
CA ASP A 75 18.07 0.66 3.48
C ASP A 75 19.09 0.09 2.50
N SER A 76 18.93 0.41 1.22
CA SER A 76 19.74 -0.16 0.15
C SER A 76 21.20 0.27 0.21
N ALA A 77 21.47 1.52 0.64
CA ALA A 77 22.84 2.02 0.84
C ALA A 77 23.55 1.26 1.96
N LEU A 78 22.87 1.01 3.09
CA LEU A 78 23.40 0.17 4.16
C LEU A 78 23.61 -1.27 3.71
N ALA A 79 22.67 -1.83 2.94
CA ALA A 79 22.80 -3.19 2.42
C ALA A 79 24.05 -3.35 1.52
N GLU A 80 24.29 -2.38 0.62
CA GLU A 80 25.50 -2.33 -0.22
C GLU A 80 26.78 -2.30 0.62
N GLU A 81 26.82 -1.44 1.65
CA GLU A 81 27.98 -1.32 2.55
C GLU A 81 28.29 -2.66 3.24
N LEU A 82 27.27 -3.31 3.80
CA LEU A 82 27.43 -4.55 4.56
C LEU A 82 27.79 -5.74 3.65
N LEU A 83 27.25 -5.81 2.43
CA LEU A 83 27.62 -6.81 1.44
C LEU A 83 29.07 -6.62 0.98
N ARG A 84 29.46 -5.37 0.68
CA ARG A 84 30.84 -5.04 0.27
C ARG A 84 31.84 -5.35 1.37
N ALA A 85 31.51 -5.07 2.64
CA ALA A 85 32.33 -5.47 3.79
C ALA A 85 32.51 -6.99 3.89
N GLY A 86 31.52 -7.77 3.43
CA GLY A 86 31.60 -9.22 3.28
C GLY A 86 32.33 -9.70 2.02
N GLY A 87 32.84 -8.81 1.17
CA GLY A 87 33.49 -9.14 -0.09
C GLY A 87 32.53 -9.45 -1.25
N LEU A 88 31.26 -9.08 -1.13
CA LEU A 88 30.25 -9.20 -2.19
C LEU A 88 30.05 -7.84 -2.84
N ASP A 89 30.47 -7.69 -4.09
CA ASP A 89 30.37 -6.43 -4.84
C ASP A 89 29.08 -6.40 -5.66
N TYR A 90 27.98 -6.03 -5.01
CA TYR A 90 26.68 -5.81 -5.63
C TYR A 90 26.17 -4.41 -5.31
N GLY A 91 25.57 -3.75 -6.29
CA GLY A 91 24.65 -2.64 -6.01
C GLY A 91 23.31 -3.18 -5.52
N VAL A 92 22.66 -2.48 -4.58
CA VAL A 92 21.35 -2.87 -4.05
C VAL A 92 20.32 -1.81 -4.45
N TYR A 93 19.22 -2.29 -5.02
CA TYR A 93 18.18 -1.44 -5.59
C TYR A 93 16.85 -1.77 -4.94
N ASN A 94 16.34 -0.83 -4.15
CA ASN A 94 15.01 -0.90 -3.59
C ASN A 94 13.99 -0.68 -4.71
N PHE A 95 13.23 -1.72 -5.02
CA PHE A 95 12.14 -1.68 -5.97
C PHE A 95 10.81 -2.01 -5.27
N GLY A 96 10.69 -1.52 -4.04
CA GLY A 96 9.52 -1.53 -3.20
C GLY A 96 8.68 -0.29 -3.43
N LEU A 97 7.52 -0.44 -4.07
CA LEU A 97 6.57 0.66 -4.21
C LEU A 97 5.14 0.19 -3.96
N TYR A 98 4.95 -1.09 -3.77
CA TYR A 98 3.74 -1.68 -4.29
C TYR A 98 2.52 -1.43 -3.38
N GLY A 99 1.62 -0.57 -3.88
CA GLY A 99 0.24 -0.36 -3.42
C GLY A 99 -0.74 -1.13 -4.29
N SER A 100 -1.58 -0.46 -5.08
CA SER A 100 -2.59 -1.09 -5.95
C SER A 100 -2.11 -1.52 -7.36
N LEU A 101 -0.81 -1.71 -7.60
CA LEU A 101 -0.25 -1.84 -8.97
C LEU A 101 -0.38 -3.25 -9.65
N GLY A 102 -0.62 -4.35 -8.92
CA GLY A 102 -0.11 -5.71 -9.24
C GLY A 102 1.36 -6.13 -8.92
N THR A 103 1.63 -7.14 -8.07
CA THR A 103 3.00 -7.67 -7.82
C THR A 103 3.67 -8.10 -9.13
N LYS A 104 2.85 -8.65 -10.02
CA LYS A 104 3.16 -8.95 -11.42
C LYS A 104 3.83 -7.76 -12.14
N MET A 105 3.30 -6.55 -11.98
CA MET A 105 3.83 -5.34 -12.63
C MET A 105 5.28 -5.08 -12.21
N MET A 106 5.55 -5.09 -10.91
CA MET A 106 6.89 -4.81 -10.38
C MET A 106 7.90 -5.88 -10.82
N MET A 107 7.46 -7.14 -10.87
CA MET A 107 8.28 -8.25 -11.37
C MET A 107 8.64 -8.07 -12.85
N GLU A 108 7.68 -7.77 -13.73
CA GLU A 108 7.96 -7.57 -15.17
C GLU A 108 8.87 -6.36 -15.42
N LEU A 109 8.67 -5.26 -14.69
CA LEU A 109 9.56 -4.10 -14.76
C LEU A 109 11.00 -4.45 -14.33
N ALA A 110 11.15 -5.14 -13.20
CA ALA A 110 12.46 -5.59 -12.73
C ALA A 110 13.12 -6.55 -13.74
N PHE A 111 12.34 -7.47 -14.34
CA PHE A 111 12.86 -8.38 -15.36
C PHE A 111 13.36 -7.65 -16.59
N GLY A 112 12.70 -6.57 -17.03
CA GLY A 112 13.18 -5.71 -18.12
C GLY A 112 14.60 -5.16 -17.87
N GLN A 113 14.98 -5.02 -16.60
CA GLN A 113 16.22 -4.40 -16.15
C GLN A 113 17.21 -5.38 -15.50
N THR A 114 16.97 -6.70 -15.63
CA THR A 114 17.82 -7.73 -15.05
C THR A 114 18.73 -8.39 -16.10
N ASP A 115 20.02 -8.40 -15.81
CA ASP A 115 21.12 -8.91 -16.64
C ASP A 115 21.73 -10.20 -16.06
N GLU A 116 22.67 -10.80 -16.81
CA GLU A 116 23.42 -11.97 -16.37
C GLU A 116 24.21 -11.67 -15.08
N GLY A 117 24.12 -12.56 -14.09
CA GLY A 117 24.81 -12.43 -12.80
C GLY A 117 24.07 -11.58 -11.76
N ASP A 118 22.95 -10.97 -12.12
CA ASP A 118 22.09 -10.25 -11.18
C ASP A 118 21.29 -11.20 -10.28
N ILE A 119 20.84 -10.65 -9.15
CA ILE A 119 19.96 -11.31 -8.20
C ILE A 119 18.69 -10.49 -8.06
N VAL A 120 17.54 -11.14 -8.16
CA VAL A 120 16.25 -10.58 -7.77
C VAL A 120 15.83 -11.22 -6.46
N VAL A 121 15.40 -10.41 -5.50
CA VAL A 121 14.81 -10.87 -4.24
C VAL A 121 13.36 -10.44 -4.21
N LEU A 122 12.44 -11.41 -4.23
CA LEU A 122 11.00 -11.18 -4.17
C LEU A 122 10.52 -11.21 -2.72
N VAL A 123 9.89 -10.11 -2.27
CA VAL A 123 9.42 -9.88 -0.89
C VAL A 123 7.95 -9.39 -0.88
N PRO A 124 7.00 -10.25 -1.27
CA PRO A 124 5.59 -9.87 -1.33
C PRO A 124 4.98 -9.87 0.07
N GLU A 125 4.09 -8.93 0.34
CA GLU A 125 3.29 -8.96 1.58
C GLU A 125 2.38 -10.19 1.62
N ILE A 126 2.12 -10.73 2.81
CA ILE A 126 1.23 -11.89 2.97
C ILE A 126 -0.22 -11.42 2.97
N ALA A 127 -0.71 -11.12 1.79
CA ALA A 127 -2.08 -10.72 1.52
C ALA A 127 -2.55 -11.31 0.19
N ALA A 128 -3.85 -11.62 0.07
CA ALA A 128 -4.41 -12.25 -1.12
C ALA A 128 -4.13 -11.48 -2.42
N GLN A 129 -4.17 -10.14 -2.38
CA GLN A 129 -3.88 -9.31 -3.56
C GLN A 129 -2.38 -9.34 -3.92
N SER A 130 -1.50 -9.22 -2.92
CA SER A 130 -0.04 -9.22 -3.09
C SER A 130 0.48 -10.56 -3.60
N LEU A 131 -0.11 -11.66 -3.15
CA LEU A 131 0.19 -13.03 -3.58
C LEU A 131 -0.69 -13.47 -4.76
N SER A 132 -0.92 -12.56 -5.71
CA SER A 132 -1.70 -12.83 -6.91
C SER A 132 -1.10 -12.20 -8.17
N THR A 133 -1.69 -12.52 -9.32
CA THR A 133 -1.38 -11.89 -10.61
C THR A 133 -2.24 -10.66 -10.89
N TYR A 134 -2.85 -10.07 -9.85
CA TYR A 134 -3.58 -8.80 -9.95
C TYR A 134 -2.75 -7.75 -10.71
N PHE A 135 -3.42 -6.89 -11.46
CA PHE A 135 -2.82 -5.80 -12.23
C PHE A 135 -3.84 -4.68 -12.40
N SER A 136 -3.51 -3.47 -11.93
CA SER A 136 -4.38 -2.30 -12.11
C SER A 136 -3.84 -1.41 -13.22
N ALA A 137 -4.44 -1.50 -14.41
CA ALA A 137 -4.02 -0.69 -15.56
C ALA A 137 -4.18 0.82 -15.33
N GLN A 138 -5.16 1.23 -14.52
CA GLN A 138 -5.39 2.64 -14.21
C GLN A 138 -4.26 3.21 -13.34
N GLU A 139 -3.91 2.50 -12.27
CA GLU A 139 -2.86 2.90 -11.31
C GLU A 139 -1.48 2.78 -11.95
N ALA A 140 -1.27 1.75 -12.78
CA ALA A 140 -0.07 1.61 -13.58
C ALA A 140 0.18 2.84 -14.46
N TRP A 141 -0.84 3.44 -15.07
CA TRP A 141 -0.67 4.68 -15.82
C TRP A 141 -0.24 5.87 -14.96
N TYR A 142 -0.70 5.97 -13.72
CA TYR A 142 -0.24 7.02 -12.81
C TYR A 142 1.25 6.85 -12.49
N ALA A 143 1.70 5.61 -12.30
CA ALA A 143 3.11 5.30 -12.04
C ALA A 143 4.01 5.49 -13.27
N LEU A 144 3.48 5.21 -14.47
CA LEU A 144 4.16 5.42 -15.75
C LEU A 144 4.16 6.88 -16.23
N ASP A 145 3.45 7.78 -15.55
CA ASP A 145 3.29 9.16 -16.01
C ASP A 145 4.63 9.93 -16.05
N GLY A 146 5.56 9.60 -15.15
CA GLY A 146 6.92 10.16 -15.15
C GLY A 146 7.84 9.60 -16.24
N ASP A 147 7.62 8.35 -16.65
CA ASP A 147 8.33 7.70 -17.75
C ASP A 147 7.46 6.63 -18.42
N MET A 148 6.89 7.00 -19.57
CA MET A 148 6.02 6.11 -20.35
C MET A 148 6.77 5.00 -21.10
N SER A 149 8.11 5.03 -21.12
CA SER A 149 8.92 4.02 -21.82
C SER A 149 8.76 2.63 -21.17
N MET A 150 8.52 2.59 -19.85
CA MET A 150 8.21 1.39 -19.06
C MET A 150 7.04 0.58 -19.61
N PHE A 151 6.15 1.16 -20.43
CA PHE A 151 5.08 0.43 -21.13
C PHE A 151 5.62 -0.78 -21.92
N TRP A 152 6.83 -0.67 -22.47
CA TRP A 152 7.44 -1.71 -23.30
C TRP A 152 8.04 -2.86 -22.50
N ALA A 153 8.13 -2.75 -21.18
CA ALA A 153 8.57 -3.86 -20.32
C ALA A 153 7.50 -4.96 -20.20
N PHE A 154 6.23 -4.63 -20.49
CA PHE A 154 5.11 -5.54 -20.28
C PHE A 154 4.77 -6.43 -21.48
N GLY A 155 4.11 -7.55 -21.21
CA GLY A 155 3.55 -8.45 -22.22
C GLY A 155 2.30 -7.90 -22.90
N GLY A 156 1.83 -8.59 -23.95
CA GLY A 156 0.69 -8.13 -24.76
C GLY A 156 -0.63 -8.05 -23.98
N GLU A 157 -0.81 -8.84 -22.92
CA GLU A 157 -2.00 -8.80 -22.07
C GLU A 157 -2.07 -7.49 -21.27
N GLU A 158 -1.00 -7.16 -20.54
CA GLU A 158 -0.88 -5.93 -19.75
C GLU A 158 -0.88 -4.70 -20.67
N GLN A 159 -0.19 -4.75 -21.80
CA GLN A 159 -0.21 -3.67 -22.80
C GLN A 159 -1.63 -3.43 -23.32
N GLY A 160 -2.41 -4.49 -23.52
CA GLY A 160 -3.83 -4.39 -23.88
C GLY A 160 -4.68 -3.76 -22.78
N ALA A 161 -4.46 -4.14 -21.52
CA ALA A 161 -5.14 -3.56 -20.36
C ALA A 161 -4.80 -2.08 -20.19
N LEU A 162 -3.52 -1.71 -20.31
CA LEU A 162 -3.02 -0.34 -20.32
C LEU A 162 -3.66 0.46 -21.46
N ALA A 163 -3.67 -0.06 -22.69
CA ALA A 163 -4.33 0.61 -23.82
C ALA A 163 -5.82 0.87 -23.54
N GLY A 164 -6.51 -0.06 -22.88
CA GLY A 164 -7.91 0.09 -22.46
C GLY A 164 -8.12 1.19 -21.41
N ALA A 165 -7.21 1.34 -20.45
CA ALA A 165 -7.28 2.35 -19.38
C ALA A 165 -6.73 3.73 -19.77
N TYR A 166 -6.10 3.87 -20.94
CA TYR A 166 -5.42 5.10 -21.34
C TYR A 166 -6.33 6.33 -21.40
N ALA A 167 -7.59 6.14 -21.82
CA ALA A 167 -8.55 7.24 -21.95
C ALA A 167 -8.97 7.84 -20.61
N SER A 168 -9.22 6.99 -19.59
CA SER A 168 -9.59 7.43 -18.24
C SER A 168 -8.41 8.09 -17.52
N TYR A 169 -7.20 7.53 -17.69
CA TYR A 169 -5.96 8.19 -17.26
C TYR A 169 -5.80 9.58 -17.89
N THR A 170 -5.93 9.68 -19.22
CA THR A 170 -5.78 10.97 -19.93
C THR A 170 -6.82 12.00 -19.48
N ALA A 171 -8.05 11.57 -19.24
CA ALA A 171 -9.12 12.44 -18.75
C ALA A 171 -8.77 13.06 -17.38
N GLN A 172 -8.28 12.24 -16.44
CA GLN A 172 -7.85 12.71 -15.12
C GLN A 172 -6.61 13.60 -15.21
N LYS A 173 -5.62 13.22 -16.03
CA LYS A 173 -4.43 14.04 -16.29
C LYS A 173 -4.81 15.42 -16.84
N LEU A 174 -5.78 15.49 -17.75
CA LEU A 174 -6.29 16.75 -18.29
C LEU A 174 -7.03 17.58 -17.24
N GLU A 175 -7.73 16.96 -16.30
CA GLU A 175 -8.40 17.64 -15.19
C GLU A 175 -7.40 18.34 -14.26
N TYR A 176 -6.36 17.62 -13.81
CA TYR A 176 -5.27 18.20 -13.02
C TYR A 176 -4.52 19.30 -13.78
N ALA A 177 -4.22 19.08 -15.06
CA ALA A 177 -3.56 20.10 -15.88
C ALA A 177 -4.42 21.38 -16.04
N ARG A 178 -5.76 21.25 -16.07
CA ARG A 178 -6.69 22.39 -16.14
C ARG A 178 -6.86 23.11 -14.81
N SER A 179 -6.82 22.39 -13.69
CA SER A 179 -6.90 22.99 -12.35
C SER A 179 -5.63 23.75 -11.99
N GLY A 180 -4.49 23.37 -12.59
CA GLY A 180 -3.17 23.94 -12.28
C GLY A 180 -2.52 23.35 -11.03
N SER A 181 -3.14 22.32 -10.45
CA SER A 181 -2.66 21.61 -9.26
C SER A 181 -2.50 20.12 -9.61
N PRO A 182 -1.27 19.63 -9.82
CA PRO A 182 -1.00 18.22 -10.02
C PRO A 182 -1.50 17.36 -8.85
N ALA A 183 -1.71 16.07 -9.10
CA ALA A 183 -1.97 15.12 -8.03
C ALA A 183 -0.74 15.04 -7.11
N ALA A 184 -0.96 15.14 -5.81
CA ALA A 184 0.08 15.13 -4.79
C ALA A 184 -0.22 14.09 -3.71
N GLY A 185 0.83 13.44 -3.22
CA GLY A 185 0.74 12.58 -2.03
C GLY A 185 0.58 13.40 -0.75
N SER A 186 0.34 12.72 0.36
CA SER A 186 0.27 13.33 1.69
C SER A 186 1.08 12.54 2.71
N GLY A 187 1.70 13.25 3.66
CA GLY A 187 2.53 12.67 4.71
C GLY A 187 3.63 11.76 4.13
N VAL A 188 3.72 10.56 4.70
CA VAL A 188 4.71 9.54 4.30
C VAL A 188 4.47 9.01 2.88
N TYR A 189 3.23 9.06 2.36
CA TYR A 189 2.83 8.50 1.07
C TYR A 189 2.95 9.50 -0.09
N ALA A 190 4.15 10.02 -0.30
CA ALA A 190 4.47 10.97 -1.37
C ALA A 190 5.83 10.64 -2.00
N ALA A 191 6.03 11.04 -3.26
CA ALA A 191 7.32 10.86 -3.94
C ALA A 191 8.48 11.53 -3.19
N SER A 192 8.22 12.63 -2.48
CA SER A 192 9.23 13.34 -1.68
C SER A 192 9.74 12.56 -0.48
N SER A 193 9.06 11.50 -0.05
CA SER A 193 9.48 10.65 1.08
C SER A 193 10.64 9.72 0.75
N PHE A 194 10.90 9.51 -0.54
CA PHE A 194 12.00 8.67 -1.04
C PHE A 194 13.28 9.48 -1.18
N ASP A 195 14.41 8.85 -0.85
CA ASP A 195 15.74 9.40 -1.11
C ASP A 195 16.24 9.04 -2.54
N GLY A 196 17.46 9.45 -2.85
CA GLY A 196 18.07 9.18 -4.16
C GLY A 196 18.35 7.69 -4.45
N HIS A 197 18.21 6.80 -3.46
CA HIS A 197 18.38 5.37 -3.63
C HIS A 197 17.05 4.63 -3.86
N GLY A 198 15.92 5.32 -3.72
CA GLY A 198 14.59 4.70 -3.73
C GLY A 198 14.16 4.19 -2.35
N ASP A 199 14.87 4.57 -1.28
CA ASP A 199 14.51 4.17 0.09
C ASP A 199 13.64 5.25 0.75
N LEU A 200 12.66 4.87 1.56
CA LEU A 200 11.78 5.82 2.24
C LEU A 200 12.47 6.43 3.47
N LYS A 201 13.43 7.32 3.24
CA LYS A 201 14.31 7.93 4.26
C LYS A 201 14.18 9.44 4.38
N ASN A 202 13.49 10.10 3.45
CA ASN A 202 13.27 11.54 3.47
C ASN A 202 12.03 11.96 4.29
N TYR A 203 11.40 11.00 4.98
CA TYR A 203 10.31 11.23 5.91
C TYR A 203 10.65 10.59 7.26
N ASP A 204 10.48 11.33 8.35
CA ASP A 204 10.81 10.82 9.68
C ASP A 204 9.77 9.80 10.16
N ARG A 205 10.28 8.64 10.60
CA ARG A 205 9.50 7.53 11.13
C ARG A 205 10.14 7.08 12.44
N PRO A 206 9.95 7.84 13.54
CA PRO A 206 10.70 7.61 14.77
C PRO A 206 10.20 6.41 15.58
N ASN A 207 8.91 6.08 15.50
CA ASN A 207 8.26 5.04 16.31
C ASN A 207 6.99 4.50 15.63
N ASN A 208 6.42 3.44 16.19
CA ASN A 208 5.08 2.96 15.81
C ASN A 208 4.01 3.98 16.21
N ILE A 209 3.13 4.33 15.27
CA ILE A 209 2.05 5.30 15.44
C ILE A 209 0.65 4.66 15.43
N MET A 210 0.57 3.34 15.31
CA MET A 210 -0.69 2.60 15.35
C MET A 210 -1.16 2.44 16.80
N SER A 211 -2.43 2.75 17.06
CA SER A 211 -3.05 2.53 18.37
C SER A 211 -3.02 1.04 18.75
N GLY A 212 -2.72 0.74 20.02
CA GLY A 212 -2.49 -0.64 20.46
C GLY A 212 -1.26 -1.31 19.79
N GLY A 213 -0.47 -0.55 19.01
CA GLY A 213 0.73 -1.03 18.36
C GLY A 213 0.54 -1.79 17.05
N TYR A 214 -0.68 -1.91 16.51
CA TYR A 214 -0.91 -2.63 15.25
C TYR A 214 -2.13 -2.11 14.51
N ASP A 215 -2.17 -2.35 13.20
CA ASP A 215 -3.32 -1.99 12.37
C ASP A 215 -4.39 -3.07 12.50
N VAL A 216 -5.42 -2.79 13.30
CA VAL A 216 -6.55 -3.70 13.53
C VAL A 216 -7.38 -3.95 12.27
N ASN A 217 -7.30 -3.06 11.28
CA ASN A 217 -8.08 -3.15 10.04
C ASN A 217 -7.44 -4.07 9.01
N ASN A 218 -6.16 -4.41 9.20
CA ASN A 218 -5.42 -5.28 8.29
C ASN A 218 -4.65 -6.36 9.08
N PRO A 219 -5.35 -7.24 9.79
CA PRO A 219 -4.71 -8.33 10.51
C PRO A 219 -3.97 -9.26 9.54
N VAL A 220 -2.91 -9.90 10.02
CA VAL A 220 -2.08 -10.81 9.23
C VAL A 220 -2.49 -12.24 9.51
N SER A 221 -3.11 -12.86 8.50
CA SER A 221 -3.41 -14.29 8.49
C SER A 221 -2.41 -15.03 7.59
N LEU A 222 -1.87 -16.15 8.08
CA LEU A 222 -0.98 -17.03 7.31
C LEU A 222 -1.78 -18.13 6.59
N ASP A 223 -2.79 -17.72 5.83
CA ASP A 223 -3.63 -18.64 5.08
C ASP A 223 -2.90 -19.10 3.80
N THR A 224 -2.61 -20.40 3.73
CA THR A 224 -1.99 -21.04 2.56
C THR A 224 -2.74 -20.81 1.25
N SER A 225 -4.05 -20.53 1.29
CA SER A 225 -4.85 -20.21 0.11
C SER A 225 -4.46 -18.90 -0.56
N PHE A 226 -3.82 -17.98 0.17
CA PHE A 226 -3.29 -16.74 -0.43
C PHE A 226 -2.18 -17.05 -1.43
N PHE A 227 -1.37 -18.08 -1.19
CA PHE A 227 -0.35 -18.53 -2.13
C PHE A 227 -0.93 -19.55 -3.12
N ALA A 228 -1.82 -19.06 -3.98
CA ALA A 228 -2.59 -19.89 -4.91
C ALA A 228 -1.69 -20.49 -6.02
N PRO A 229 -2.08 -21.66 -6.60
CA PRO A 229 -1.30 -22.30 -7.67
C PRO A 229 -0.99 -21.39 -8.86
N GLN A 230 -1.95 -20.55 -9.26
CA GLN A 230 -1.76 -19.61 -10.38
C GLN A 230 -0.63 -18.60 -10.11
N PHE A 231 -0.52 -18.11 -8.87
CA PHE A 231 0.57 -17.20 -8.50
C PHE A 231 1.90 -17.95 -8.44
N ALA A 232 1.92 -19.14 -7.82
CA ALA A 232 3.12 -19.98 -7.78
C ALA A 232 3.64 -20.32 -9.19
N GLU A 233 2.76 -20.69 -10.12
CA GLU A 233 3.10 -20.95 -11.53
C GLU A 233 3.72 -19.73 -12.19
N TYR A 234 3.13 -18.54 -12.02
CA TYR A 234 3.66 -17.29 -12.56
C TYR A 234 5.05 -16.96 -11.99
N VAL A 235 5.24 -17.07 -10.68
CA VAL A 235 6.54 -16.78 -10.03
C VAL A 235 7.60 -17.81 -10.43
N ASN A 236 7.22 -19.08 -10.64
CA ASN A 236 8.13 -20.11 -11.14
C ASN A 236 8.52 -19.89 -12.61
N ASP A 237 7.60 -19.47 -13.47
CA ASP A 237 7.92 -19.06 -14.84
C ASP A 237 8.88 -17.86 -14.85
N TYR A 238 8.61 -16.87 -14.01
CA TYR A 238 9.48 -15.72 -13.82
C TYR A 238 10.90 -16.13 -13.39
N ALA A 239 11.01 -17.05 -12.42
CA ALA A 239 12.29 -17.60 -11.98
C ALA A 239 13.04 -18.31 -13.13
N GLN A 240 12.31 -19.07 -13.96
CA GLN A 240 12.89 -19.74 -15.11
C GLN A 240 13.39 -18.73 -16.16
N ARG A 241 12.60 -17.68 -16.45
CA ARG A 241 13.00 -16.60 -17.37
C ARG A 241 14.27 -15.88 -16.88
N LEU A 242 14.39 -15.61 -15.59
CA LEU A 242 15.60 -15.02 -14.99
C LEU A 242 16.79 -15.97 -15.12
N LYS A 243 16.59 -17.25 -14.82
CA LYS A 243 17.63 -18.28 -14.96
C LYS A 243 18.12 -18.41 -16.40
N ASP A 244 17.24 -18.32 -17.38
CA ASP A 244 17.58 -18.37 -18.81
C ASP A 244 18.44 -17.16 -19.24
N ARG A 245 18.39 -16.05 -18.49
CA ARG A 245 19.30 -14.90 -18.64
C ARG A 245 20.58 -14.99 -17.80
N GLY A 246 20.76 -16.05 -17.03
CA GLY A 246 21.89 -16.20 -16.10
C GLY A 246 21.74 -15.37 -14.82
N ALA A 247 20.54 -14.89 -14.49
CA ALA A 247 20.22 -14.25 -13.22
C ALA A 247 19.62 -15.25 -12.22
N SER A 248 19.57 -14.88 -10.94
CA SER A 248 18.99 -15.69 -9.86
C SER A 248 17.76 -15.02 -9.24
N LEU A 249 16.81 -15.83 -8.77
CA LEU A 249 15.67 -15.37 -7.98
C LEU A 249 15.71 -16.05 -6.60
N TYR A 250 15.46 -15.26 -5.57
CA TYR A 250 15.22 -15.74 -4.21
C TYR A 250 13.91 -15.17 -3.65
N PHE A 251 13.23 -15.95 -2.82
CA PHE A 251 12.08 -15.47 -2.06
C PHE A 251 12.49 -15.13 -0.62
N SER A 252 12.01 -14.00 -0.11
CA SER A 252 12.13 -13.63 1.31
C SER A 252 10.79 -13.16 1.85
N PHE A 253 10.50 -13.44 3.11
CA PHE A 253 9.28 -12.99 3.76
C PHE A 253 9.32 -11.48 4.06
N PRO A 254 8.17 -10.79 4.09
CA PRO A 254 8.10 -9.41 4.56
C PRO A 254 8.25 -9.37 6.09
N PRO A 255 8.64 -8.23 6.69
CA PRO A 255 8.48 -8.04 8.13
C PRO A 255 6.98 -8.11 8.50
N ILE A 256 6.64 -8.79 9.59
CA ILE A 256 5.27 -8.98 10.07
C ILE A 256 5.18 -8.50 11.51
N ASN A 257 4.21 -7.64 11.80
CA ASN A 257 3.94 -7.21 13.16
C ASN A 257 3.36 -8.37 13.98
N GLU A 258 4.06 -8.78 15.04
CA GLU A 258 3.64 -9.90 15.89
C GLU A 258 2.21 -9.75 16.44
N ARG A 259 1.79 -8.50 16.73
CA ARG A 259 0.46 -8.22 17.33
C ARG A 259 -0.67 -8.38 16.33
N ALA A 260 -0.36 -8.34 15.04
CA ALA A 260 -1.33 -8.46 13.98
C ALA A 260 -1.63 -9.91 13.58
N LEU A 261 -0.85 -10.87 14.08
CA LEU A 261 -1.03 -12.29 13.74
C LEU A 261 -2.33 -12.83 14.33
N THR A 262 -3.16 -13.42 13.47
CA THR A 262 -4.41 -14.08 13.87
C THR A 262 -4.27 -15.60 13.95
N CYS A 263 -3.04 -16.11 13.90
CA CYS A 263 -2.73 -17.53 13.74
C CYS A 263 -1.63 -17.98 14.70
N GLY A 264 -1.46 -19.30 14.86
CA GLY A 264 -0.51 -19.90 15.78
C GLY A 264 0.77 -20.40 15.10
N GLU A 265 1.64 -21.02 15.91
CA GLU A 265 2.90 -21.61 15.46
C GLU A 265 2.72 -22.70 14.39
N GLU A 266 1.64 -23.48 14.45
CA GLU A 266 1.34 -24.51 13.44
C GLU A 266 1.06 -23.89 12.07
N ASP A 267 0.37 -22.75 12.03
CA ASP A 267 0.06 -22.02 10.79
C ASP A 267 1.33 -21.40 10.19
N ILE A 268 2.24 -20.87 11.03
CA ILE A 268 3.55 -20.37 10.61
C ILE A 268 4.35 -21.47 9.91
N ILE A 269 4.42 -22.66 10.51
CA ILE A 269 5.10 -23.83 9.93
C ILE A 269 4.44 -24.22 8.60
N ALA A 270 3.11 -24.33 8.59
CA ALA A 270 2.36 -24.76 7.43
C ALA A 270 2.52 -23.79 6.26
N PHE A 271 2.45 -22.48 6.51
CA PHE A 271 2.60 -21.46 5.49
C PHE A 271 4.01 -21.43 4.90
N GLN A 272 5.06 -21.44 5.73
CA GLN A 272 6.45 -21.55 5.25
C GLN A 272 6.64 -22.80 4.38
N ALA A 273 6.17 -23.95 4.85
CA ALA A 273 6.31 -25.22 4.13
C ALA A 273 5.56 -25.18 2.79
N HIS A 274 4.35 -24.62 2.78
CA HIS A 274 3.54 -24.45 1.57
C HIS A 274 4.26 -23.60 0.53
N VAL A 275 4.71 -22.38 0.90
CA VAL A 275 5.48 -21.49 0.01
C VAL A 275 6.74 -22.18 -0.51
N SER A 276 7.51 -22.81 0.38
CA SER A 276 8.75 -23.50 0.01
C SER A 276 8.52 -24.68 -0.94
N SER A 277 7.40 -25.39 -0.81
CA SER A 277 7.05 -26.53 -1.68
C SER A 277 6.46 -26.10 -3.03
N ALA A 278 5.85 -24.92 -3.08
CA ALA A 278 5.24 -24.37 -4.28
C ALA A 278 6.26 -23.72 -5.22
N LEU A 279 7.44 -23.34 -4.71
CA LEU A 279 8.49 -22.65 -5.46
C LEU A 279 9.60 -23.60 -5.92
N ASN A 280 10.04 -23.42 -7.16
CA ASN A 280 11.12 -24.20 -7.80
C ASN A 280 12.51 -23.56 -7.62
N PHE A 281 12.61 -22.56 -6.75
CA PHE A 281 13.82 -21.79 -6.44
C PHE A 281 13.86 -21.51 -4.92
N PRO A 282 15.01 -21.10 -4.37
CA PRO A 282 15.16 -21.03 -2.91
C PRO A 282 14.31 -19.94 -2.24
N VAL A 283 13.68 -20.32 -1.12
CA VAL A 283 13.21 -19.40 -0.08
C VAL A 283 14.37 -19.21 0.90
N MET A 284 14.94 -18.00 0.96
CA MET A 284 16.20 -17.77 1.70
C MET A 284 16.01 -17.36 3.17
N SER A 285 14.81 -16.88 3.53
CA SER A 285 14.49 -16.46 4.91
C SER A 285 13.63 -17.49 5.64
N ASP A 286 13.76 -17.56 6.97
CA ASP A 286 12.75 -18.16 7.86
C ASP A 286 11.69 -17.12 8.24
N LEU A 287 10.42 -17.44 8.03
CA LEU A 287 9.27 -16.58 8.33
C LEU A 287 9.26 -16.14 9.79
N ARG A 288 9.70 -17.00 10.72
CA ARG A 288 9.72 -16.66 12.15
C ARG A 288 10.65 -15.51 12.47
N ASP A 289 11.81 -15.47 11.80
CA ASP A 289 12.78 -14.42 12.07
C ASP A 289 12.24 -13.05 11.64
N TYR A 290 11.21 -13.03 10.81
CA TYR A 290 10.59 -11.83 10.23
C TYR A 290 9.29 -11.44 10.93
N ILE A 291 8.82 -12.23 11.90
CA ILE A 291 7.80 -11.82 12.85
C ILE A 291 8.49 -10.96 13.90
N MET A 292 8.27 -9.65 13.83
CA MET A 292 8.97 -8.65 14.60
C MET A 292 8.05 -8.03 15.65
N GLU A 293 8.64 -7.64 16.78
CA GLU A 293 7.93 -6.91 17.83
C GLU A 293 7.36 -5.60 17.28
N TYR A 294 6.17 -5.25 17.74
CA TYR A 294 5.38 -4.16 17.17
C TYR A 294 6.07 -2.79 17.21
N GLU A 295 6.97 -2.51 18.15
CA GLU A 295 7.66 -1.21 18.24
C GLU A 295 8.62 -0.94 17.06
N TRP A 296 8.94 -1.95 16.25
CA TRP A 296 9.71 -1.79 15.01
C TRP A 296 8.87 -1.29 13.83
N PHE A 297 7.55 -1.28 13.95
CA PHE A 297 6.61 -0.86 12.92
C PHE A 297 6.33 0.64 12.98
N TYR A 298 5.70 1.16 11.93
CA TYR A 298 5.34 2.57 11.79
C TYR A 298 3.81 2.71 11.75
N ASP A 299 3.19 2.56 10.58
CA ASP A 299 1.77 2.87 10.33
C ASP A 299 0.99 1.71 9.70
N SER A 300 1.61 0.55 9.53
CA SER A 300 0.94 -0.69 9.11
C SER A 300 1.64 -1.91 9.68
N ASN A 301 1.01 -3.08 9.53
CA ASN A 301 1.56 -4.37 10.00
C ASN A 301 2.73 -4.91 9.16
N PHE A 302 3.14 -4.17 8.12
CA PHE A 302 4.29 -4.49 7.26
C PHE A 302 5.29 -3.32 7.13
N HIS A 303 4.92 -2.11 7.56
CA HIS A 303 5.76 -0.93 7.44
C HIS A 303 6.61 -0.77 8.68
N LEU A 304 7.93 -0.90 8.51
CA LEU A 304 8.87 -0.62 9.57
C LEU A 304 9.00 0.88 9.82
N ASN A 305 9.54 1.28 10.96
CA ASN A 305 10.05 2.61 11.22
C ASN A 305 11.56 2.68 10.90
N SER A 306 12.22 3.83 11.09
CA SER A 306 13.64 4.01 10.71
C SER A 306 14.59 3.03 11.42
N SER A 307 14.31 2.70 12.69
CA SER A 307 15.13 1.74 13.43
C SER A 307 14.83 0.30 13.00
N GLY A 308 13.55 -0.03 12.77
CA GLY A 308 13.13 -1.32 12.23
C GLY A 308 13.73 -1.61 10.85
N MET A 309 13.74 -0.60 9.97
CA MET A 309 14.37 -0.66 8.64
C MET A 309 15.84 -1.10 8.74
N THR A 310 16.60 -0.55 9.69
CA THR A 310 17.99 -0.93 9.91
C THR A 310 18.12 -2.40 10.35
N VAL A 311 17.32 -2.83 11.32
CA VAL A 311 17.32 -4.22 11.82
C VAL A 311 17.00 -5.21 10.69
N ARG A 312 15.93 -4.94 9.95
CA ARG A 312 15.47 -5.75 8.82
C ARG A 312 16.48 -5.79 7.68
N THR A 313 17.16 -4.68 7.40
CA THR A 313 18.21 -4.61 6.37
C THR A 313 19.38 -5.52 6.73
N VAL A 314 19.84 -5.50 7.98
CA VAL A 314 20.93 -6.37 8.46
C VAL A 314 20.54 -7.84 8.35
N GLN A 315 19.31 -8.17 8.71
CA GLN A 315 18.75 -9.50 8.56
C GLN A 315 18.72 -9.96 7.09
N LEU A 316 18.22 -9.10 6.18
CA LEU A 316 18.19 -9.39 4.75
C LEU A 316 19.59 -9.67 4.19
N VAL A 317 20.57 -8.85 4.57
CA VAL A 317 21.96 -9.01 4.16
C VAL A 317 22.53 -10.33 4.67
N ASN A 318 22.22 -10.74 5.89
CA ASN A 318 22.64 -12.04 6.42
C ASN A 318 22.04 -13.19 5.62
N ASP A 319 20.74 -13.12 5.28
CA ASP A 319 20.09 -14.15 4.47
C ASP A 319 20.69 -14.24 3.07
N ILE A 320 20.94 -13.11 2.42
CA ILE A 320 21.62 -13.04 1.11
C ILE A 320 23.02 -13.64 1.21
N LYS A 321 23.81 -13.26 2.22
CA LYS A 321 25.16 -13.80 2.44
C LYS A 321 25.13 -15.31 2.64
N ASN A 322 24.24 -15.80 3.49
CA ASN A 322 24.05 -17.23 3.74
C ASN A 322 23.68 -17.97 2.46
N GLN A 323 22.74 -17.42 1.67
CA GLN A 323 22.31 -17.98 0.40
C GLN A 323 23.44 -18.04 -0.64
N LEU A 324 24.38 -17.09 -0.60
CA LEU A 324 25.57 -17.05 -1.43
C LEU A 324 26.77 -17.82 -0.83
N GLY A 325 26.57 -18.54 0.29
CA GLY A 325 27.62 -19.30 0.96
C GLY A 325 28.69 -18.44 1.65
N ASN A 326 28.41 -17.16 1.89
CA ASN A 326 29.28 -16.22 2.55
C ASN A 326 29.01 -16.20 4.06
N THR A 327 29.98 -16.67 4.85
CA THR A 327 29.88 -16.78 6.32
C THR A 327 30.57 -15.63 7.06
N THR A 328 30.97 -14.56 6.38
CA THR A 328 31.58 -13.39 7.03
C THR A 328 30.59 -12.78 8.01
N LYS A 329 31.07 -12.34 9.18
CA LYS A 329 30.22 -11.67 10.16
C LYS A 329 29.79 -10.29 9.65
N THR A 330 28.54 -9.91 9.89
CA THR A 330 28.02 -8.57 9.61
C THR A 330 28.26 -7.70 10.85
N GLU A 331 29.29 -6.87 10.82
CA GLU A 331 29.72 -6.04 11.94
C GLU A 331 28.96 -4.70 11.95
N ILE A 332 27.91 -4.62 12.76
CA ILE A 332 27.13 -3.40 12.95
C ILE A 332 26.52 -3.38 14.36
N THR A 333 26.38 -2.19 14.93
CA THR A 333 25.58 -2.01 16.15
C THR A 333 24.14 -1.77 15.74
N LEU A 334 23.25 -2.70 16.09
CA LEU A 334 21.82 -2.53 15.84
C LEU A 334 21.26 -1.38 16.69
N PRO A 335 20.28 -0.63 16.17
CA PRO A 335 19.62 0.41 16.94
C PRO A 335 18.85 -0.21 18.12
N ASN A 336 18.63 0.59 19.15
CA ASN A 336 17.68 0.22 20.19
C ASN A 336 16.27 0.23 19.62
N LYS A 337 15.42 -0.61 20.18
CA LYS A 337 13.98 -0.57 19.93
C LYS A 337 13.44 0.84 20.23
N PRO A 338 12.65 1.44 19.33
CA PRO A 338 12.05 2.74 19.57
C PRO A 338 11.20 2.77 20.84
N ALA A 339 11.35 3.84 21.62
CA ALA A 339 10.41 4.12 22.69
C ALA A 339 9.13 4.66 22.06
N LEU A 340 7.99 4.07 22.42
CA LEU A 340 6.70 4.62 22.07
C LEU A 340 6.51 5.93 22.86
N PRO A 341 6.00 6.99 22.23
CA PRO A 341 5.60 8.17 22.97
C PRO A 341 4.61 7.75 24.05
N GLN A 342 4.81 8.20 25.28
CA GLN A 342 3.74 8.13 26.26
C GLN A 342 2.66 9.08 25.75
N GLU A 343 1.58 8.52 25.20
CA GLU A 343 0.39 9.31 24.88
C GLU A 343 -0.05 9.96 26.18
N GLY A 344 0.15 11.28 26.26
CA GLY A 344 -0.45 12.07 27.33
C GLY A 344 -1.96 11.89 27.24
N VAL A 345 -2.59 11.58 28.37
CA VAL A 345 -4.05 11.63 28.54
C VAL A 345 -4.44 13.12 28.61
N GLU A 346 -4.17 13.87 27.55
CA GLU A 346 -4.36 15.31 27.50
C GLU A 346 -5.37 15.66 26.41
N GLY A 347 -6.38 16.44 26.79
CA GLY A 347 -7.39 16.95 25.89
C GLY A 347 -8.74 17.07 26.59
N GLU A 348 -9.56 17.99 26.09
CA GLU A 348 -10.96 18.11 26.50
C GLU A 348 -11.83 17.84 25.27
N GLY A 349 -12.94 17.16 25.50
CA GLY A 349 -13.92 16.89 24.46
C GLY A 349 -15.29 16.62 25.07
N ASP A 350 -16.24 16.33 24.20
CA ASP A 350 -17.60 16.03 24.57
C ASP A 350 -17.68 14.65 25.24
N ASN A 351 -18.31 14.60 26.42
CA ASN A 351 -18.54 13.38 27.18
C ASN A 351 -20.02 13.17 27.48
N SER A 352 -20.92 13.91 26.79
CA SER A 352 -22.37 13.91 27.08
C SER A 352 -23.01 12.54 26.94
N CYS A 353 -22.43 11.69 26.09
CA CYS A 353 -22.91 10.34 25.82
C CYS A 353 -22.17 9.25 26.61
N ALA A 354 -21.28 9.60 27.55
CA ALA A 354 -20.45 8.64 28.26
C ALA A 354 -21.22 7.48 28.93
N GLN A 355 -22.42 7.75 29.44
CA GLN A 355 -23.28 6.74 30.07
C GLN A 355 -23.89 5.71 29.09
N TYR A 356 -23.83 5.96 27.79
CA TYR A 356 -24.44 5.10 26.76
C TYR A 356 -23.53 3.97 26.28
N PHE A 357 -22.29 3.92 26.77
CA PHE A 357 -21.29 2.97 26.33
C PHE A 357 -20.76 2.10 27.48
N THR A 358 -20.21 0.95 27.12
CA THR A 358 -19.38 0.12 28.00
C THR A 358 -17.91 0.28 27.62
N TYR A 359 -17.02 0.14 28.60
CA TYR A 359 -15.59 0.42 28.42
C TYR A 359 -14.73 -0.69 29.01
N GLU A 360 -13.55 -0.89 28.42
CA GLU A 360 -12.48 -1.72 28.95
C GLU A 360 -11.20 -0.91 29.05
N LEU A 361 -10.52 -0.98 30.21
CA LEU A 361 -9.25 -0.29 30.46
C LEU A 361 -8.09 -1.23 30.11
N ALA A 362 -7.34 -0.87 29.08
CA ALA A 362 -6.13 -1.57 28.65
C ALA A 362 -5.06 -0.55 28.27
N ASP A 363 -3.78 -0.86 28.53
CA ASP A 363 -2.64 -0.04 28.12
C ASP A 363 -2.70 1.46 28.50
N GLY A 364 -3.46 1.80 29.56
CA GLY A 364 -3.58 3.16 30.09
C GLY A 364 -4.71 4.01 29.51
N TYR A 365 -5.55 3.48 28.63
CA TYR A 365 -6.71 4.16 28.05
C TYR A 365 -7.96 3.27 28.02
N TYR A 366 -9.14 3.87 27.82
CA TYR A 366 -10.38 3.15 27.61
C TYR A 366 -10.63 2.82 26.14
N THR A 367 -11.06 1.59 25.88
CA THR A 367 -11.68 1.17 24.62
C THR A 367 -13.19 1.04 24.83
N VAL A 368 -14.00 1.63 23.96
CA VAL A 368 -15.46 1.41 23.96
C VAL A 368 -15.76 0.02 23.41
N THR A 369 -16.43 -0.83 24.19
CA THR A 369 -16.67 -2.24 23.85
C THR A 369 -18.13 -2.56 23.52
N GLY A 370 -19.04 -1.60 23.73
CA GLY A 370 -20.44 -1.80 23.40
C GLY A 370 -21.33 -0.62 23.79
N LEU A 371 -22.62 -0.79 23.51
CA LEU A 371 -23.70 0.11 23.92
C LEU A 371 -24.47 -0.47 25.10
N THR A 372 -24.85 0.40 26.04
CA THR A 372 -25.83 0.07 27.08
C THR A 372 -27.23 -0.07 26.48
N GLU A 373 -28.19 -0.60 27.24
CA GLU A 373 -29.60 -0.68 26.79
C GLU A 373 -30.16 0.71 26.42
N GLU A 374 -29.84 1.74 27.22
CA GLU A 374 -30.22 3.12 26.92
C GLU A 374 -29.47 3.69 25.71
N GLY A 375 -28.21 3.26 25.50
CA GLY A 375 -27.41 3.61 24.32
C GLY A 375 -28.01 3.08 23.03
N ARG A 376 -28.47 1.83 23.01
CA ARG A 376 -29.15 1.22 21.85
C ARG A 376 -30.47 1.87 21.47
N ALA A 377 -31.05 2.67 22.37
CA ALA A 377 -32.25 3.44 22.10
C ALA A 377 -31.96 4.85 21.54
N GLN A 378 -30.70 5.30 21.54
CA GLN A 378 -30.33 6.61 21.03
C GLN A 378 -30.27 6.61 19.50
N THR A 379 -30.72 7.70 18.89
CA THR A 379 -30.60 7.93 17.45
C THR A 379 -29.39 8.79 17.10
N SER A 380 -28.79 9.47 18.08
CA SER A 380 -27.61 10.30 17.91
C SER A 380 -26.66 10.09 19.07
N LEU A 381 -25.40 9.81 18.78
CA LEU A 381 -24.36 9.56 19.78
C LEU A 381 -23.10 10.35 19.47
N VAL A 382 -22.34 10.64 20.52
CA VAL A 382 -20.98 11.18 20.44
C VAL A 382 -20.07 10.17 21.13
N LEU A 383 -19.04 9.67 20.43
CA LEU A 383 -18.02 8.86 21.10
C LEU A 383 -17.32 9.75 22.13
N PRO A 384 -17.27 9.38 23.42
CA PRO A 384 -16.79 10.27 24.46
C PRO A 384 -15.28 10.45 24.36
N TYR A 385 -14.79 11.57 24.89
CA TYR A 385 -13.36 11.88 24.95
C TYR A 385 -12.66 11.16 26.10
N GLN A 386 -13.34 11.09 27.26
CA GLN A 386 -12.82 10.50 28.49
C GLN A 386 -13.94 10.06 29.44
N VAL A 387 -13.63 9.08 30.30
CA VAL A 387 -14.47 8.66 31.44
C VAL A 387 -13.58 8.60 32.67
N ASP A 388 -14.05 9.18 33.78
CA ASP A 388 -13.31 9.22 35.05
C ASP A 388 -11.88 9.80 34.95
N GLY A 389 -11.69 10.73 34.00
CA GLY A 389 -10.39 11.36 33.73
C GLY A 389 -9.39 10.47 32.96
N ILE A 390 -9.85 9.33 32.44
CA ILE A 390 -9.08 8.44 31.57
C ILE A 390 -9.60 8.60 30.15
N TYR A 391 -8.68 8.82 29.22
CA TYR A 391 -8.93 9.05 27.81
C TYR A 391 -9.47 7.79 27.12
N ILE A 392 -10.32 8.01 26.11
CA ILE A 392 -10.79 6.95 25.23
C ILE A 392 -10.03 7.06 23.91
N ASN A 393 -9.34 6.00 23.46
CA ASN A 393 -8.56 6.03 22.21
C ASN A 393 -9.21 5.21 21.08
N ALA A 394 -10.04 4.24 21.43
CA ALA A 394 -10.56 3.27 20.47
C ALA A 394 -11.98 2.84 20.81
N PHE A 395 -12.63 2.20 19.84
CA PHE A 395 -13.86 1.44 20.03
C PHE A 395 -13.76 0.13 19.25
N ALA A 396 -14.50 -0.90 19.67
CA ALA A 396 -14.50 -2.20 19.01
C ALA A 396 -15.45 -2.20 17.78
N ALA A 397 -15.17 -3.04 16.78
CA ALA A 397 -15.95 -3.09 15.53
C ALA A 397 -17.44 -3.40 15.77
N GLU A 398 -17.73 -4.22 16.76
CA GLU A 398 -19.07 -4.69 17.10
C GLU A 398 -19.94 -3.65 17.83
N VAL A 399 -19.38 -2.51 18.25
CA VAL A 399 -20.09 -1.52 19.09
C VAL A 399 -21.37 -1.04 18.42
N PHE A 400 -21.29 -0.70 17.12
CA PHE A 400 -22.41 -0.17 16.35
C PHE A 400 -22.94 -1.16 15.31
N ALA A 401 -22.26 -2.28 15.04
CA ALA A 401 -22.70 -3.24 14.04
C ALA A 401 -24.14 -3.72 14.29
N GLY A 402 -24.99 -3.60 13.27
CA GLY A 402 -26.42 -3.92 13.31
C GLY A 402 -27.28 -2.93 14.10
N ASP A 403 -26.78 -1.76 14.48
CA ASP A 403 -27.58 -0.73 15.14
C ASP A 403 -28.52 -0.04 14.15
N ASP A 404 -29.76 -0.51 14.13
CA ASP A 404 -30.85 0.03 13.31
C ASP A 404 -31.52 1.28 13.93
N ALA A 405 -31.15 1.69 15.15
CA ALA A 405 -31.67 2.91 15.77
C ALA A 405 -30.75 4.11 15.50
N LEU A 406 -29.45 3.89 15.41
CA LEU A 406 -28.46 4.95 15.20
C LEU A 406 -28.66 5.66 13.85
N VAL A 407 -28.84 6.98 13.91
CA VAL A 407 -29.00 7.86 12.74
C VAL A 407 -27.76 8.73 12.52
N SER A 408 -27.14 9.23 13.60
CA SER A 408 -25.90 10.00 13.51
C SER A 408 -24.89 9.67 14.61
N LEU A 409 -23.60 9.70 14.24
CA LEU A 409 -22.49 9.51 15.17
C LEU A 409 -21.46 10.62 15.01
N THR A 410 -21.04 11.25 16.10
CA THR A 410 -19.86 12.12 16.11
C THR A 410 -18.67 11.37 16.67
N ILE A 411 -17.59 11.35 15.89
CA ILE A 411 -16.30 10.76 16.25
C ILE A 411 -15.33 11.91 16.47
N GLN A 412 -14.86 12.01 17.70
CA GLN A 412 -13.98 13.07 18.15
C GLN A 412 -12.52 12.74 17.84
N GLN A 413 -11.65 13.74 17.94
CA GLN A 413 -10.21 13.63 17.63
C GLN A 413 -9.48 12.59 18.47
N ASN A 414 -10.08 12.16 19.59
CA ASN A 414 -9.45 11.16 20.45
C ASN A 414 -9.46 9.74 19.90
N ILE A 415 -10.30 9.46 18.90
CA ILE A 415 -10.43 8.14 18.31
C ILE A 415 -9.50 8.05 17.11
N SER A 416 -8.50 7.18 17.17
CA SER A 416 -7.47 7.07 16.12
C SER A 416 -7.74 5.95 15.11
N VAL A 417 -8.80 5.16 15.31
CA VAL A 417 -9.13 4.01 14.46
C VAL A 417 -10.64 3.88 14.28
N LEU A 418 -11.09 3.70 13.03
CA LEU A 418 -12.40 3.14 12.70
C LEU A 418 -12.23 1.67 12.28
N PRO A 419 -12.54 0.71 13.18
CA PRO A 419 -12.40 -0.70 12.87
C PRO A 419 -13.25 -1.14 11.67
N ASP A 420 -12.78 -2.15 10.96
CA ASP A 420 -13.48 -2.71 9.82
C ASP A 420 -14.86 -3.25 10.21
N GLY A 421 -15.86 -3.00 9.37
CA GLY A 421 -17.24 -3.42 9.63
C GLY A 421 -17.94 -2.69 10.78
N SER A 422 -17.37 -1.62 11.35
CA SER A 422 -17.95 -0.91 12.52
C SER A 422 -19.41 -0.51 12.37
N PHE A 423 -19.86 -0.18 11.16
CA PHE A 423 -21.24 0.21 10.89
C PHE A 423 -21.98 -0.82 10.04
N SER A 424 -21.48 -2.06 9.99
CA SER A 424 -22.10 -3.10 9.18
C SER A 424 -23.56 -3.29 9.57
N GLY A 425 -24.47 -3.20 8.60
CA GLY A 425 -25.91 -3.36 8.82
C GLY A 425 -26.60 -2.21 9.57
N CYS A 426 -25.97 -1.06 9.83
CA CYS A 426 -26.64 0.10 10.41
C CYS A 426 -27.59 0.76 9.40
N SER A 427 -28.82 0.25 9.26
CA SER A 427 -29.72 0.65 8.17
C SER A 427 -30.29 2.07 8.32
N SER A 428 -30.32 2.58 9.56
CA SER A 428 -30.79 3.93 9.88
C SER A 428 -29.70 4.99 9.85
N LEU A 429 -28.42 4.61 9.78
CA LEU A 429 -27.31 5.54 9.80
C LEU A 429 -27.36 6.47 8.57
N ARG A 430 -27.22 7.77 8.80
CA ARG A 430 -27.23 8.81 7.77
C ARG A 430 -25.99 9.70 7.83
N GLU A 431 -25.42 9.87 9.02
CA GLU A 431 -24.34 10.82 9.23
C GLU A 431 -23.28 10.25 10.17
N ILE A 432 -22.02 10.34 9.75
CA ILE A 432 -20.87 10.27 10.64
C ILE A 432 -20.15 11.59 10.54
N LYS A 433 -19.92 12.27 11.66
CA LYS A 433 -19.13 13.49 11.72
C LYS A 433 -17.76 13.18 12.32
N LEU A 434 -16.69 13.41 11.57
CA LEU A 434 -15.31 13.29 12.04
C LEU A 434 -14.77 14.67 12.43
N MET A 435 -14.09 14.75 13.57
CA MET A 435 -13.47 15.99 14.05
C MET A 435 -11.97 16.08 13.74
N HIS A 436 -11.44 15.12 12.99
CA HIS A 436 -10.03 15.04 12.61
C HIS A 436 -9.67 16.04 11.51
N GLU A 437 -8.57 16.78 11.73
CA GLU A 437 -8.05 17.73 10.75
C GLU A 437 -7.07 17.07 9.77
N ASP A 438 -6.41 15.97 10.15
CA ASP A 438 -5.54 15.18 9.29
C ASP A 438 -6.08 13.74 9.13
N PRO A 439 -6.29 13.23 7.90
CA PRO A 439 -6.68 11.83 7.70
C PRO A 439 -5.65 10.81 8.21
N ALA A 440 -4.39 11.20 8.44
CA ALA A 440 -3.38 10.33 9.06
C ALA A 440 -3.65 10.06 10.56
N ASP A 441 -4.43 10.92 11.22
CA ASP A 441 -4.77 10.77 12.64
C ASP A 441 -5.91 9.75 12.88
N ILE A 442 -6.53 9.22 11.82
CA ILE A 442 -7.60 8.25 11.92
C ILE A 442 -7.51 7.18 10.83
N SER A 443 -7.13 5.97 11.22
CA SER A 443 -7.13 4.83 10.30
C SER A 443 -8.55 4.32 10.05
N VAL A 444 -8.78 3.70 8.91
CA VAL A 444 -10.12 3.28 8.47
C VAL A 444 -10.11 1.90 7.83
N GLY A 445 -11.04 1.03 8.27
CA GLY A 445 -11.28 -0.27 7.66
C GLY A 445 -11.86 -0.18 6.24
N TYR A 446 -11.91 -1.31 5.53
CA TYR A 446 -12.24 -1.37 4.10
C TYR A 446 -13.72 -1.63 3.79
N GLY A 447 -14.44 -2.29 4.70
CA GLY A 447 -15.85 -2.63 4.69
C GLY A 447 -16.69 -1.83 5.69
N LEU A 448 -16.24 -0.63 6.08
CA LEU A 448 -16.85 0.19 7.13
C LEU A 448 -18.39 0.37 7.01
N PHE A 449 -18.90 0.48 5.78
CA PHE A 449 -20.29 0.82 5.46
C PHE A 449 -21.11 -0.32 4.85
N GLU A 450 -20.66 -1.57 4.95
CA GLU A 450 -21.41 -2.71 4.41
C GLU A 450 -22.83 -2.77 5.00
N GLY A 451 -23.86 -2.95 4.17
CA GLY A 451 -25.25 -2.99 4.66
C GLY A 451 -25.81 -1.68 5.25
N THR A 452 -25.08 -0.56 5.22
CA THR A 452 -25.61 0.76 5.60
C THR A 452 -26.49 1.38 4.52
N ASN A 453 -27.22 2.43 4.87
CA ASN A 453 -27.91 3.25 3.88
C ASN A 453 -26.91 3.91 2.90
N GLY A 454 -27.13 3.77 1.59
CA GLY A 454 -26.28 4.39 0.56
C GLY A 454 -26.27 5.94 0.58
N ALA A 455 -27.23 6.57 1.27
CA ALA A 455 -27.25 8.00 1.54
C ALA A 455 -26.45 8.41 2.79
N CYS A 456 -25.87 7.46 3.52
CA CYS A 456 -24.97 7.77 4.64
C CYS A 456 -23.77 8.57 4.14
N ARG A 457 -23.41 9.63 4.86
CA ARG A 457 -22.29 10.52 4.54
C ARG A 457 -21.37 10.68 5.73
N VAL A 458 -20.08 10.82 5.43
CA VAL A 458 -19.02 11.14 6.39
C VAL A 458 -18.67 12.61 6.21
N TYR A 459 -18.85 13.41 7.25
CA TYR A 459 -18.58 14.84 7.25
C TYR A 459 -17.23 15.10 7.91
N VAL A 460 -16.32 15.75 7.19
CA VAL A 460 -14.99 16.16 7.65
C VAL A 460 -14.85 17.69 7.67
N PRO A 461 -13.87 18.28 8.39
CA PRO A 461 -13.64 19.72 8.32
C PRO A 461 -13.40 20.20 6.87
N GLN A 462 -13.95 21.37 6.51
CA GLN A 462 -13.79 21.93 5.15
C GLN A 462 -12.32 22.06 4.72
N THR A 463 -11.44 22.40 5.66
CA THR A 463 -9.98 22.52 5.47
C THR A 463 -9.31 21.19 5.13
N SER A 464 -9.90 20.08 5.52
CA SER A 464 -9.33 18.73 5.41
C SER A 464 -9.95 17.91 4.29
N TYR A 465 -11.09 18.34 3.73
CA TYR A 465 -11.84 17.61 2.71
C TYR A 465 -10.97 17.08 1.58
N SER A 466 -10.16 17.94 0.96
CA SER A 466 -9.27 17.54 -0.14
C SER A 466 -8.24 16.50 0.28
N GLN A 467 -7.78 16.54 1.54
CA GLN A 467 -6.80 15.57 2.04
C GLN A 467 -7.45 14.21 2.26
N PHE A 468 -8.64 14.17 2.87
CA PHE A 468 -9.40 12.92 3.04
C PHE A 468 -9.78 12.28 1.69
N THR A 469 -10.25 13.06 0.72
CA THR A 469 -10.64 12.55 -0.61
C THR A 469 -9.47 11.92 -1.38
N ASN A 470 -8.24 12.40 -1.18
CA ASN A 470 -7.05 11.93 -1.90
C ASN A 470 -6.11 11.06 -1.04
N ASN A 471 -6.45 10.81 0.23
CA ASN A 471 -5.64 10.00 1.12
C ASN A 471 -5.69 8.51 0.72
N TYR A 472 -4.58 7.81 0.92
CA TYR A 472 -4.39 6.42 0.52
C TYR A 472 -5.45 5.46 1.09
N PHE A 473 -5.85 5.66 2.35
CA PHE A 473 -6.86 4.82 3.03
C PHE A 473 -8.28 5.37 2.85
N TRP A 474 -8.46 6.69 2.94
CA TRP A 474 -9.78 7.34 2.88
C TRP A 474 -10.34 7.53 1.48
N GLY A 475 -9.49 7.59 0.44
CA GLY A 475 -9.91 7.92 -0.92
C GLY A 475 -10.96 6.96 -1.50
N ARG A 476 -11.02 5.71 -1.02
CA ARG A 476 -12.09 4.76 -1.40
C ARG A 476 -13.49 5.17 -0.94
N TYR A 477 -13.59 6.06 0.04
CA TYR A 477 -14.84 6.62 0.56
C TYR A 477 -15.11 8.03 0.04
N ALA A 478 -14.37 8.48 -0.99
CA ALA A 478 -14.53 9.80 -1.61
C ALA A 478 -15.99 10.13 -1.99
N ASP A 479 -16.77 9.15 -2.45
CA ASP A 479 -18.17 9.30 -2.84
C ASP A 479 -19.14 9.48 -1.66
N ARG A 480 -18.68 9.15 -0.44
CA ARG A 480 -19.41 9.30 0.82
C ARG A 480 -18.94 10.49 1.65
N LEU A 481 -17.81 11.11 1.30
CA LEU A 481 -17.26 12.25 2.01
C LEU A 481 -17.96 13.56 1.62
N LEU A 482 -18.32 14.35 2.63
CA LEU A 482 -18.78 15.74 2.55
C LEU A 482 -18.02 16.57 3.58
N TRP A 483 -18.21 17.89 3.54
CA TRP A 483 -17.62 18.80 4.53
C TRP A 483 -18.69 19.54 5.33
N TYR A 484 -18.31 20.02 6.52
CA TYR A 484 -19.12 20.88 7.38
C TYR A 484 -18.49 22.24 7.65
#